data_AF-A0A9E2Y9B7-F1
#
_entry.id   AF-A0A9E2Y9B7-F1
#
_cell.length_a   1.000
_cell.length_b   1.000
_cell.length_c   1.000
_cell.angle_alpha   90.00
_cell.angle_beta   90.00
_cell.angle_gamma   90.00
#
_symmetry.space_group_name_H-M   'P 1'
#
loop_
_entity.id
_entity.type
_entity.pdbx_description
1 polymer ?
#
loop_
_entity_poly.entity_id
_entity_poly.type
_entity_poly.pdbx_seq_one_letter_code
_entity_poly.pdbx_strand_id
1 'polypeptide(L)'
;MNPVELLAMLAISTATTQPATQSDSAVDYLLNTSTAATAPSATTEPVASPFAPGKENADVRQGTITFSDGSVITGRIATTAGKLRFWDEQAGEYRDISIHSIKSMTAEVLWEKDEPQWRFKESGSDVKVETGKTYPARETTYRVTLIDGSTVTGGVVAPLMVNVDGKTTVVVLHKRDKGNEGQTLKELRYVKQMDF
;
A
#
# COMPACT_ATOMS: atom_id res chain seq x y z
N MET A 1 23.34 -12.11 81.91
CA MET A 1 24.45 -11.67 82.80
C MET A 1 25.55 -11.13 81.91
N ASN A 2 25.62 -9.78 81.82
CA ASN A 2 26.79 -8.88 81.82
C ASN A 2 28.23 -9.44 81.58
N PRO A 3 29.24 -8.59 81.26
CA PRO A 3 29.33 -7.49 80.25
C PRO A 3 30.80 -7.28 79.72
N VAL A 4 31.09 -6.08 79.15
CA VAL A 4 32.39 -5.33 79.20
C VAL A 4 33.49 -5.75 78.19
N GLU A 5 33.76 -4.90 77.17
CA GLU A 5 34.97 -4.02 76.97
C GLU A 5 36.24 -4.80 76.57
N LEU A 6 37.27 -4.31 75.88
CA LEU A 6 37.69 -3.11 75.17
C LEU A 6 39.11 -3.51 74.66
N LEU A 7 39.61 -2.80 73.65
CA LEU A 7 41.03 -2.48 73.41
C LEU A 7 41.74 -3.13 72.21
N ALA A 8 42.39 -2.21 71.50
CA ALA A 8 43.06 -2.27 70.23
C ALA A 8 44.52 -2.73 70.32
N MET A 9 45.06 -3.19 69.18
CA MET A 9 46.35 -2.75 68.58
C MET A 9 46.84 -3.83 67.59
N LEU A 10 47.06 -3.47 66.32
CA LEU A 10 48.38 -3.47 65.67
C LEU A 10 48.24 -3.06 64.18
N ALA A 11 49.08 -2.13 63.76
CA ALA A 11 49.18 -1.64 62.39
C ALA A 11 50.09 -2.55 61.53
N ILE A 12 49.75 -2.75 60.25
CA ILE A 12 50.72 -3.07 59.19
C ILE A 12 50.30 -2.35 57.90
N SER A 13 51.26 -1.59 57.37
CA SER A 13 51.23 -0.88 56.10
C SER A 13 51.67 -1.80 54.96
N THR A 14 50.97 -1.81 53.82
CA THR A 14 51.55 -2.26 52.54
C THR A 14 50.95 -1.48 51.37
N ALA A 15 51.81 -0.70 50.70
CA ALA A 15 51.56 -0.16 49.37
C ALA A 15 51.46 -1.31 48.35
N THR A 16 50.48 -1.25 47.45
CA THR A 16 50.47 -2.06 46.22
C THR A 16 50.58 -1.15 45.00
N THR A 17 51.72 -1.35 44.35
CA THR A 17 52.21 -0.80 43.11
C THR A 17 51.24 -1.01 41.95
N GLN A 18 51.02 0.03 41.15
CA GLN A 18 50.38 -0.03 39.84
C GLN A 18 51.45 -0.36 38.78
N PRO A 19 51.27 -1.37 37.91
CA PRO A 19 52.07 -1.48 36.69
C PRO A 19 51.37 -0.85 35.48
N ALA A 20 52.22 -0.34 34.60
CA ALA A 20 51.96 0.58 33.51
C ALA A 20 51.12 0.01 32.35
N THR A 21 50.35 0.88 31.71
CA THR A 21 49.73 0.68 30.39
C THR A 21 50.80 0.64 29.30
N GLN A 22 50.99 -0.53 28.69
CA GLN A 22 51.65 -0.67 27.40
C GLN A 22 50.73 -0.08 26.31
N SER A 23 51.26 0.85 25.52
CA SER A 23 50.61 1.38 24.33
C SER A 23 50.57 0.30 23.24
N ASP A 24 49.37 0.00 22.75
CA ASP A 24 49.14 -1.02 21.73
C ASP A 24 49.57 -0.52 20.35
N SER A 25 50.66 -1.07 19.84
CA SER A 25 51.25 -0.76 18.54
C SER A 25 50.29 -0.94 17.35
N ALA A 26 49.22 -1.72 17.52
CA ALA A 26 48.19 -1.88 16.50
C ALA A 26 47.39 -0.59 16.28
N VAL A 27 47.19 0.20 17.34
CA VAL A 27 46.43 1.46 17.29
C VAL A 27 47.24 2.55 16.58
N ASP A 28 48.54 2.64 16.87
CA ASP A 28 49.44 3.60 16.19
C ASP A 28 49.56 3.29 14.70
N TYR A 29 49.62 2.02 14.31
CA TYR A 29 49.67 1.63 12.90
C TYR A 29 48.41 2.05 12.12
N LEU A 30 47.22 1.90 12.72
CA LEU A 30 45.95 2.29 12.08
C LEU A 30 45.81 3.82 11.93
N LEU A 31 46.29 4.58 12.92
CA LEU A 31 46.26 6.05 12.88
C LEU A 31 47.25 6.63 11.86
N ASN A 32 48.39 5.98 11.65
CA ASN A 32 49.43 6.50 10.77
C ASN A 32 49.33 6.05 9.30
N THR A 33 48.43 5.11 9.00
CA THR A 33 48.23 4.56 7.63
C THR A 33 46.96 5.09 6.95
N SER A 34 46.18 5.96 7.59
CA SER A 34 44.95 6.52 7.03
C SER A 34 45.22 7.74 6.14
N THR A 35 45.38 7.50 4.85
CA THR A 35 45.40 8.58 3.83
C THR A 35 43.96 9.05 3.56
N ALA A 36 43.69 10.34 3.73
CA ALA A 36 42.40 10.93 3.42
C ALA A 36 42.09 10.81 1.91
N ALA A 37 40.95 10.22 1.57
CA ALA A 37 40.47 10.15 0.20
C ALA A 37 40.06 11.56 -0.28
N THR A 38 40.64 12.03 -1.39
CA THR A 38 40.19 13.23 -2.08
C THR A 38 38.74 13.02 -2.54
N ALA A 39 37.84 13.87 -2.06
CA ALA A 39 36.42 13.81 -2.41
C ALA A 39 36.22 14.01 -3.92
N PRO A 40 35.35 13.22 -4.59
CA PRO A 40 34.92 13.52 -5.94
C PRO A 40 34.16 14.86 -5.94
N SER A 41 34.48 15.75 -6.88
CA SER A 41 33.67 16.94 -7.12
C SER A 41 32.22 16.53 -7.38
N ALA A 42 31.32 16.94 -6.48
CA ALA A 42 29.90 16.71 -6.64
C ALA A 42 29.40 17.47 -7.87
N THR A 43 29.09 16.73 -8.93
CA THR A 43 28.16 17.22 -9.96
C THR A 43 26.83 17.40 -9.26
N THR A 44 26.41 18.64 -9.04
CA THR A 44 25.09 18.99 -8.51
C THR A 44 24.03 18.64 -9.55
N GLU A 45 23.69 17.36 -9.67
CA GLU A 45 22.38 17.01 -10.20
C GLU A 45 21.33 17.41 -9.15
N PRO A 46 20.29 18.17 -9.53
CA PRO A 46 19.30 18.63 -8.57
C PRO A 46 18.57 17.41 -8.00
N VAL A 47 18.77 17.17 -6.71
CA VAL A 47 18.03 16.18 -5.93
C VAL A 47 16.57 16.64 -5.93
N ALA A 48 15.75 16.04 -6.78
CA ALA A 48 14.32 16.32 -6.85
C ALA A 48 13.72 16.01 -5.47
N SER A 49 13.16 17.02 -4.81
CA SER A 49 12.49 16.85 -3.53
C SER A 49 11.34 15.84 -3.69
N PRO A 50 11.23 14.82 -2.82
CA PRO A 50 10.12 13.86 -2.86
C PRO A 50 8.75 14.49 -2.56
N PHE A 51 8.73 15.78 -2.16
CA PHE A 51 7.53 16.56 -1.88
C PHE A 51 7.37 17.79 -2.79
N ALA A 52 8.19 17.93 -3.83
CA ALA A 52 7.94 18.96 -4.84
C ALA A 52 6.57 18.70 -5.49
N PRO A 53 5.75 19.74 -5.76
CA PRO A 53 4.57 19.57 -6.59
C PRO A 53 5.04 19.00 -7.93
N GLY A 54 4.73 17.73 -8.16
CA GLY A 54 5.23 16.97 -9.29
C GLY A 54 4.90 17.69 -10.60
N LYS A 55 5.83 17.61 -11.56
CA LYS A 55 5.53 17.87 -12.97
C LYS A 55 4.16 17.28 -13.29
N GLU A 56 3.33 18.01 -14.02
CA GLU A 56 2.03 17.56 -14.50
C GLU A 56 2.10 16.07 -14.84
N ASN A 57 1.44 15.25 -14.01
CA ASN A 57 1.69 13.82 -13.96
C ASN A 57 1.52 13.25 -15.37
N ALA A 58 2.63 12.74 -15.95
CA ALA A 58 2.59 12.05 -17.24
C ALA A 58 1.59 10.89 -17.21
N ASP A 59 1.22 10.42 -16.03
CA ASP A 59 0.35 9.28 -15.70
C ASP A 59 -1.15 9.62 -15.63
N VAL A 60 -1.58 10.67 -16.31
CA VAL A 60 -2.97 11.14 -16.32
C VAL A 60 -3.49 11.15 -17.75
N ARG A 61 -4.74 10.71 -17.95
CA ARG A 61 -5.39 10.73 -19.27
C ARG A 61 -6.81 11.25 -19.17
N GLN A 62 -7.24 12.03 -20.16
CA GLN A 62 -8.64 12.43 -20.27
C GLN A 62 -9.49 11.19 -20.52
N GLY A 63 -10.63 11.08 -19.85
CA GLY A 63 -11.54 9.97 -20.08
C GLY A 63 -12.93 10.20 -19.51
N THR A 64 -13.81 9.25 -19.79
CA THR A 64 -15.19 9.25 -19.34
C THR A 64 -15.49 7.95 -18.61
N ILE A 65 -16.07 8.04 -17.42
CA ILE A 65 -16.54 6.91 -16.63
C ILE A 65 -18.06 6.93 -16.63
N THR A 66 -18.66 5.83 -17.10
CA THR A 66 -20.10 5.59 -17.06
C THR A 66 -20.41 4.58 -15.95
N PHE A 67 -21.31 4.95 -15.05
CA PHE A 67 -21.76 4.10 -13.97
C PHE A 67 -22.99 3.28 -14.37
N SER A 68 -23.30 2.26 -13.57
CA SER A 68 -24.43 1.36 -13.79
C SER A 68 -25.81 2.02 -13.73
N ASP A 69 -25.93 3.16 -13.04
CA ASP A 69 -27.15 3.98 -12.98
C ASP A 69 -27.29 4.94 -14.17
N GLY A 70 -26.33 4.93 -15.10
CA GLY A 70 -26.29 5.84 -16.25
C GLY A 70 -25.65 7.20 -15.96
N SER A 71 -25.24 7.47 -14.71
CA SER A 71 -24.47 8.68 -14.41
C SER A 71 -23.08 8.62 -15.06
N VAL A 72 -22.56 9.79 -15.42
CA VAL A 72 -21.31 9.93 -16.16
C VAL A 72 -20.41 10.94 -15.46
N ILE A 73 -19.11 10.61 -15.36
CA ILE A 73 -18.06 11.53 -14.92
C ILE A 73 -17.03 11.62 -16.05
N THR A 74 -16.81 12.83 -16.56
CA THR A 74 -15.74 13.12 -17.53
C THR A 74 -14.67 13.96 -16.86
N GLY A 75 -13.41 13.55 -16.99
CA GLY A 75 -12.31 14.24 -16.33
C GLY A 75 -10.95 13.64 -16.62
N ARG A 76 -9.97 14.10 -15.86
CA ARG A 76 -8.60 13.60 -15.92
C ARG A 76 -8.48 12.39 -15.00
N ILE A 77 -8.33 11.21 -15.58
CA ILE A 77 -8.26 9.92 -14.90
C ILE A 77 -6.79 9.54 -14.70
N ALA A 78 -6.45 9.05 -13.52
CA ALA A 78 -5.12 8.57 -13.16
C ALA A 78 -5.23 7.29 -12.32
N THR A 79 -4.14 6.54 -12.28
CA THR A 79 -3.96 5.41 -11.35
C THR A 79 -2.75 5.66 -10.47
N THR A 80 -2.52 4.79 -9.47
CA THR A 80 -1.30 4.86 -8.68
C THR A 80 -0.10 4.55 -9.58
N ALA A 81 0.84 5.49 -9.70
CA ALA A 81 2.05 5.38 -10.54
C ALA A 81 1.77 5.10 -12.05
N GLY A 82 0.62 5.54 -12.57
CA GLY A 82 0.28 5.45 -14.00
C GLY A 82 0.03 4.05 -14.57
N LYS A 83 0.04 3.04 -13.69
CA LYS A 83 -0.22 1.65 -14.05
C LYS A 83 -1.44 1.13 -13.30
N LEU A 84 -2.23 0.31 -13.98
CA LEU A 84 -3.36 -0.41 -13.43
C LEU A 84 -2.92 -1.85 -13.17
N ARG A 85 -2.80 -2.24 -11.90
CA ARG A 85 -2.52 -3.63 -11.55
C ARG A 85 -3.77 -4.48 -11.78
N PHE A 86 -3.63 -5.48 -12.63
CA PHE A 86 -4.72 -6.28 -13.16
C PHE A 86 -4.40 -7.77 -13.03
N TRP A 87 -5.31 -8.56 -12.48
CA TRP A 87 -5.22 -10.01 -12.48
C TRP A 87 -5.75 -10.56 -13.80
N ASP A 88 -4.88 -11.12 -14.62
CA ASP A 88 -5.24 -11.77 -15.88
C ASP A 88 -5.70 -13.20 -15.60
N GLU A 89 -7.01 -13.46 -15.72
CA GLU A 89 -7.58 -14.78 -15.40
C GLU A 89 -7.12 -15.86 -16.38
N GLN A 90 -6.73 -15.49 -17.61
CA GLN A 90 -6.25 -16.46 -18.60
C GLN A 90 -4.80 -16.87 -18.33
N ALA A 91 -3.96 -15.90 -17.98
CA ALA A 91 -2.54 -16.15 -17.68
C ALA A 91 -2.31 -16.60 -16.22
N GLY A 92 -3.25 -16.33 -15.32
CA GLY A 92 -3.13 -16.66 -13.90
C GLY A 92 -2.07 -15.83 -13.16
N GLU A 93 -1.86 -14.58 -13.59
CA GLU A 93 -0.84 -13.69 -13.04
C GLU A 93 -1.30 -12.23 -12.94
N TYR A 94 -0.55 -11.44 -12.17
CA TYR A 94 -0.72 -9.98 -12.14
C TYR A 94 0.05 -9.31 -13.27
N ARG A 95 -0.61 -8.41 -13.98
CA ARG A 95 -0.04 -7.58 -15.03
C ARG A 95 -0.25 -6.11 -14.68
N ASP A 96 0.78 -5.31 -14.88
CA ASP A 96 0.70 -3.86 -14.75
C ASP A 96 0.45 -3.24 -16.12
N ILE A 97 -0.77 -2.74 -16.34
CA ILE A 97 -1.19 -2.16 -17.62
C ILE A 97 -1.06 -0.64 -17.53
N SER A 98 -0.26 -0.02 -18.40
CA SER A 98 -0.15 1.44 -18.44
C SER A 98 -1.48 2.09 -18.82
N ILE A 99 -1.89 3.16 -18.13
CA ILE A 99 -3.14 3.87 -18.43
C ILE A 99 -3.18 4.42 -19.88
N HIS A 100 -2.01 4.74 -20.45
CA HIS A 100 -1.88 5.20 -21.84
C HIS A 100 -2.13 4.11 -22.87
N SER A 101 -1.98 2.85 -22.46
CA SER A 101 -2.23 1.70 -23.34
C SER A 101 -3.69 1.26 -23.35
N ILE A 102 -4.52 1.73 -22.41
CA ILE A 102 -5.91 1.33 -22.28
C ILE A 102 -6.78 2.16 -23.22
N LYS A 103 -7.48 1.54 -24.15
CA LYS A 103 -8.49 2.21 -24.98
C LYS A 103 -9.81 2.34 -24.23
N SER A 104 -10.29 1.23 -23.67
CA SER A 104 -11.53 1.18 -22.90
C SER A 104 -11.50 0.04 -21.88
N MET A 105 -12.40 0.11 -20.91
CA MET A 105 -12.61 -0.94 -19.93
C MET A 105 -14.10 -1.10 -19.64
N THR A 106 -14.58 -2.33 -19.62
CA THR A 106 -15.99 -2.65 -19.39
C THR A 106 -16.11 -3.63 -18.22
N ALA A 107 -17.05 -3.38 -17.31
CA ALA A 107 -17.40 -4.33 -16.27
C ALA A 107 -18.42 -5.36 -16.80
N GLU A 108 -18.15 -6.63 -16.55
CA GLU A 108 -19.03 -7.76 -16.80
C GLU A 108 -19.47 -8.32 -15.44
N VAL A 109 -20.78 -8.32 -15.21
CA VAL A 109 -21.37 -8.86 -13.98
C VAL A 109 -21.38 -10.38 -14.08
N LEU A 110 -20.67 -11.06 -13.18
CA LEU A 110 -20.63 -12.51 -13.13
C LEU A 110 -21.85 -13.09 -12.40
N TRP A 111 -22.20 -12.47 -11.27
CA TRP A 111 -23.40 -12.82 -10.53
C TRP A 111 -23.84 -11.65 -9.64
N GLU A 112 -25.14 -11.63 -9.35
CA GLU A 112 -25.80 -10.73 -8.40
C GLU A 112 -26.80 -11.56 -7.58
N LYS A 113 -26.81 -11.38 -6.26
CA LYS A 113 -27.74 -12.07 -5.36
C LYS A 113 -27.86 -11.33 -4.03
N ASP A 114 -28.97 -11.55 -3.35
CA ASP A 114 -29.09 -11.21 -1.94
C ASP A 114 -28.52 -12.35 -1.10
N GLU A 115 -27.55 -12.02 -0.24
CA GLU A 115 -26.96 -12.99 0.68
C GLU A 115 -27.56 -12.87 2.08
N PRO A 116 -27.88 -14.00 2.74
CA PRO A 116 -28.34 -13.97 4.12
C PRO A 116 -27.21 -13.52 5.03
N GLN A 117 -27.53 -12.58 5.91
CA GLN A 117 -26.63 -12.22 6.98
C GLN A 117 -26.66 -13.30 8.06
N TRP A 118 -25.46 -13.65 8.52
CA TRP A 118 -25.28 -14.54 9.65
C TRP A 118 -24.33 -13.91 10.65
N ARG A 119 -24.43 -14.38 11.89
CA ARG A 119 -23.47 -14.12 12.95
C ARG A 119 -23.08 -15.44 13.61
N PHE A 120 -21.92 -15.48 14.24
CA PHE A 120 -21.63 -16.58 15.16
C PHE A 120 -22.61 -16.53 16.34
N LYS A 121 -23.09 -17.69 16.78
CA LYS A 121 -24.02 -17.79 17.91
C LYS A 121 -23.44 -17.13 19.15
N GLU A 122 -22.19 -17.48 19.45
CA GLU A 122 -21.36 -17.03 20.57
C GLU A 122 -19.91 -16.84 20.08
N SER A 123 -19.10 -16.06 20.80
CA SER A 123 -17.68 -15.87 20.46
C SER A 123 -16.93 -17.19 20.52
N GLY A 124 -16.20 -17.54 19.46
CA GLY A 124 -15.48 -18.82 19.35
C GLY A 124 -16.36 -20.03 18.98
N SER A 125 -17.65 -19.83 18.74
CA SER A 125 -18.51 -20.89 18.21
C SER A 125 -18.43 -20.94 16.68
N ASP A 126 -18.35 -22.14 16.11
CA ASP A 126 -18.44 -22.34 14.65
C ASP A 126 -19.89 -22.36 14.14
N VAL A 127 -20.87 -22.22 15.04
CA VAL A 127 -22.29 -22.24 14.69
C VAL A 127 -22.70 -20.86 14.18
N LYS A 128 -23.04 -20.81 12.89
CA LYS A 128 -23.61 -19.63 12.23
C LYS A 128 -25.12 -19.62 12.43
N VAL A 129 -25.66 -18.47 12.85
CA VAL A 129 -27.09 -18.24 13.00
C VAL A 129 -27.48 -17.10 12.06
N GLU A 130 -28.46 -17.35 11.20
CA GLU A 130 -29.01 -16.33 10.31
C GLU A 130 -29.77 -15.27 11.11
N THR A 131 -29.63 -14.01 10.72
CA THR A 131 -30.29 -12.88 11.39
C THR A 131 -31.66 -12.58 10.81
N GLY A 132 -32.05 -13.26 9.72
CA GLY A 132 -33.25 -12.97 8.92
C GLY A 132 -33.11 -11.75 8.01
N LYS A 133 -31.95 -11.09 8.01
CA LYS A 133 -31.65 -9.96 7.14
C LYS A 133 -30.84 -10.42 5.92
N THR A 134 -30.93 -9.66 4.84
CA THR A 134 -30.11 -9.85 3.64
C THR A 134 -29.34 -8.60 3.30
N TYR A 135 -28.28 -8.77 2.52
CA TYR A 135 -27.60 -7.69 1.86
C TYR A 135 -27.35 -8.07 0.39
N PRO A 136 -27.43 -7.11 -0.54
CA PRO A 136 -27.12 -7.35 -1.93
C PRO A 136 -25.61 -7.53 -2.10
N ALA A 137 -25.23 -8.45 -2.97
CA ALA A 137 -23.85 -8.71 -3.32
C ALA A 137 -23.70 -8.93 -4.82
N ARG A 138 -22.54 -8.53 -5.35
CA ARG A 138 -22.16 -8.68 -6.75
C ARG A 138 -20.71 -9.12 -6.87
N GLU A 139 -20.44 -9.93 -7.89
CA GLU A 139 -19.08 -10.10 -8.42
C GLU A 139 -19.02 -9.60 -9.87
N THR A 140 -17.98 -8.81 -10.15
CA THR A 140 -17.68 -8.33 -11.50
C THR A 140 -16.29 -8.78 -11.92
N THR A 141 -16.15 -9.01 -13.22
CA THR A 141 -14.87 -9.06 -13.90
C THR A 141 -14.78 -7.86 -14.84
N TYR A 142 -13.58 -7.45 -15.19
CA TYR A 142 -13.36 -6.35 -16.11
C TYR A 142 -12.73 -6.87 -17.39
N ARG A 143 -13.17 -6.33 -18.52
CA ARG A 143 -12.52 -6.49 -19.82
C ARG A 143 -11.82 -5.19 -20.17
N VAL A 144 -10.50 -5.23 -20.23
CA VAL A 144 -9.65 -4.12 -20.67
C VAL A 144 -9.36 -4.31 -22.14
N THR A 145 -9.65 -3.31 -22.97
CA THR A 145 -9.25 -3.26 -24.38
C THR A 145 -8.09 -2.28 -24.52
N LEU A 146 -6.99 -2.73 -25.09
CA LEU A 146 -5.80 -1.91 -25.32
C LEU A 146 -5.88 -1.16 -26.65
N ILE A 147 -5.03 -0.15 -26.82
CA ILE A 147 -4.96 0.67 -28.04
C ILE A 147 -4.61 -0.14 -29.30
N ASP A 148 -3.89 -1.26 -29.14
CA ASP A 148 -3.56 -2.19 -30.23
C ASP A 148 -4.72 -3.15 -30.58
N GLY A 149 -5.84 -3.06 -29.85
CA GLY A 149 -7.02 -3.90 -30.04
C GLY A 149 -6.99 -5.22 -29.27
N SER A 150 -5.88 -5.57 -28.61
CA SER A 150 -5.83 -6.74 -27.73
C SER A 150 -6.68 -6.52 -26.48
N THR A 151 -7.10 -7.62 -25.85
CA THR A 151 -7.97 -7.57 -24.67
C THR A 151 -7.44 -8.43 -23.53
N VAL A 152 -7.61 -7.97 -22.31
CA VAL A 152 -7.30 -8.71 -21.08
C VAL A 152 -8.55 -8.75 -20.20
N THR A 153 -8.90 -9.92 -19.65
CA THR A 153 -10.09 -10.08 -18.80
C THR A 153 -9.71 -10.57 -17.41
N GLY A 154 -10.31 -9.99 -16.38
CA GLY A 154 -10.06 -10.37 -14.99
C GLY A 154 -10.27 -9.26 -13.96
N GLY A 155 -9.54 -9.34 -12.85
CA GLY A 155 -9.79 -8.52 -11.66
C GLY A 155 -8.91 -7.27 -11.59
N VAL A 156 -9.50 -6.11 -11.33
CA VAL A 156 -8.73 -4.88 -11.10
C VAL A 156 -8.34 -4.76 -9.63
N VAL A 157 -7.06 -4.44 -9.35
CA VAL A 157 -6.50 -4.34 -8.00
C VAL A 157 -5.90 -2.94 -7.77
N ALA A 158 -6.58 -1.90 -8.26
CA ALA A 158 -6.26 -0.51 -7.91
C ALA A 158 -7.48 0.39 -8.12
N PRO A 159 -7.63 1.45 -7.29
CA PRO A 159 -8.64 2.48 -7.54
C PRO A 159 -8.20 3.42 -8.67
N LEU A 160 -9.18 4.12 -9.24
CA LEU A 160 -8.97 5.24 -10.15
C LEU A 160 -9.10 6.55 -9.40
N MET A 161 -8.29 7.53 -9.76
CA MET A 161 -8.44 8.92 -9.33
C MET A 161 -8.98 9.73 -10.51
N VAL A 162 -10.08 10.45 -10.31
CA VAL A 162 -10.69 11.28 -11.35
C VAL A 162 -10.71 12.72 -10.89
N ASN A 163 -10.02 13.60 -11.62
CA ASN A 163 -10.03 15.02 -11.37
C ASN A 163 -11.04 15.72 -12.30
N VAL A 164 -12.00 16.42 -11.70
CA VAL A 164 -13.00 17.24 -12.38
C VAL A 164 -12.95 18.63 -11.76
N ASP A 165 -12.68 19.66 -12.56
CA ASP A 165 -12.60 21.06 -12.11
C ASP A 165 -11.71 21.27 -10.87
N GLY A 166 -10.56 20.58 -10.83
CA GLY A 166 -9.60 20.66 -9.73
C GLY A 166 -9.95 19.78 -8.51
N LYS A 167 -11.14 19.15 -8.48
CA LYS A 167 -11.55 18.22 -7.43
C LYS A 167 -11.25 16.77 -7.82
N THR A 168 -10.41 16.10 -7.02
CA THR A 168 -10.11 14.67 -7.19
C THR A 168 -11.08 13.80 -6.41
N THR A 169 -11.69 12.83 -7.07
CA THR A 169 -12.54 11.79 -6.48
C THR A 169 -11.93 10.42 -6.73
N VAL A 170 -11.98 9.54 -5.73
CA VAL A 170 -11.54 8.15 -5.87
C VAL A 170 -12.72 7.29 -6.32
N VAL A 171 -12.51 6.53 -7.38
CA VAL A 171 -13.47 5.58 -7.94
C VAL A 171 -12.92 4.18 -7.78
N VAL A 172 -13.66 3.33 -7.07
CA VAL A 172 -13.25 1.95 -6.78
C VAL A 172 -13.83 1.00 -7.83
N LEU A 173 -12.98 0.11 -8.34
CA LEU A 173 -13.33 -0.92 -9.30
C LEU A 173 -13.50 -2.25 -8.56
N HIS A 174 -14.72 -2.53 -8.11
CA HIS A 174 -15.00 -3.66 -7.23
C HIS A 174 -15.05 -4.98 -7.99
N LYS A 175 -14.05 -5.87 -7.80
CA LYS A 175 -14.22 -7.30 -8.17
C LYS A 175 -15.38 -7.92 -7.39
N ARG A 176 -15.44 -7.69 -6.08
CA ARG A 176 -16.59 -8.05 -5.23
C ARG A 176 -17.12 -6.82 -4.52
N ASP A 177 -18.44 -6.70 -4.53
CA ASP A 177 -19.16 -5.58 -3.96
C ASP A 177 -20.29 -6.10 -3.07
N LYS A 178 -20.47 -5.45 -1.92
CA LYS A 178 -21.45 -5.82 -0.91
C LYS A 178 -22.10 -4.56 -0.39
N GLY A 179 -23.42 -4.52 -0.47
CA GLY A 179 -24.23 -3.45 0.09
C GLY A 179 -24.42 -3.56 1.59
N ASN A 180 -25.06 -2.55 2.13
CA ASN A 180 -25.55 -2.54 3.50
C ASN A 180 -26.84 -3.36 3.62
N GLU A 181 -27.20 -3.69 4.86
CA GLU A 181 -28.50 -4.29 5.18
C GLU A 181 -29.65 -3.42 4.66
N GLY A 182 -30.63 -4.05 4.02
CA GLY A 182 -31.83 -3.36 3.51
C GLY A 182 -31.61 -2.59 2.20
N GLN A 183 -30.38 -2.52 1.68
CA GLN A 183 -30.15 -2.02 0.32
C GLN A 183 -30.62 -3.02 -0.73
N THR A 184 -30.83 -2.53 -1.94
CA THR A 184 -31.14 -3.36 -3.12
C THR A 184 -29.95 -3.43 -4.06
N LEU A 185 -29.89 -4.46 -4.91
CA LEU A 185 -28.86 -4.59 -5.96
C LEU A 185 -28.75 -3.34 -6.87
N LYS A 186 -29.87 -2.64 -7.11
CA LYS A 186 -29.88 -1.42 -7.95
C LYS A 186 -29.14 -0.25 -7.30
N GLU A 187 -29.05 -0.23 -5.98
CA GLU A 187 -28.34 0.81 -5.23
C GLU A 187 -26.83 0.56 -5.19
N LEU A 188 -26.37 -0.65 -5.58
CA LEU A 188 -24.95 -0.99 -5.66
C LEU A 188 -24.38 -0.45 -6.97
N ARG A 189 -24.10 0.85 -6.98
CA ARG A 189 -23.52 1.53 -8.14
C ARG A 189 -22.08 1.06 -8.39
N TYR A 190 -21.78 0.70 -9.64
CA TYR A 190 -20.42 0.36 -10.09
C TYR A 190 -20.05 1.11 -11.36
N VAL A 191 -18.75 1.13 -11.66
CA VAL A 191 -18.23 1.54 -12.96
C VAL A 191 -18.61 0.48 -13.99
N LYS A 192 -19.52 0.83 -14.89
CA LYS A 192 -19.96 -0.04 -15.98
C LYS A 192 -18.99 0.00 -17.15
N GLN A 193 -18.54 1.20 -17.51
CA GLN A 193 -17.67 1.42 -18.65
C GLN A 193 -16.75 2.61 -18.39
N MET A 194 -15.54 2.55 -18.96
CA MET A 194 -14.59 3.64 -19.00
C MET A 194 -13.96 3.72 -20.39
N ASP A 195 -13.85 4.93 -20.92
CA ASP A 195 -13.25 5.23 -22.22
C ASP A 195 -12.20 6.34 -22.07
N PHE A 196 -11.09 6.22 -22.81
CA PHE A 196 -9.97 7.15 -22.78
C PHE A 196 -9.56 7.66 -24.18
#